data_AF-A0A820HRQ2-F1
#
_entry.id   AF-A0A820HRQ2-F1
#
_cell.length_a   1.000
_cell.length_b   1.000
_cell.length_c   1.000
_cell.angle_alpha   90.00
_cell.angle_beta   90.00
_cell.angle_gamma   90.00
#
_symmetry.space_group_name_H-M   'P 1'
#
loop_
_entity.id
_entity.type
_entity.pdbx_description
1 polymer ?
#
loop_
_entity_poly.entity_id
_entity_poly.type
_entity_poly.pdbx_seq_one_letter_code
_entity_poly.pdbx_strand_id
1 'polypeptide(L)'
;MSNSKRPHPSTADLNNNEIISNSPVQSKKLKSVDNSNGKKSYTIGQIKELRMLNFMCHKNFSIEFHPTSMQIVTGANGSGKSTIANAICLCLGAQARTTGRTTNVQSFIRKGDTHAELSITLANEGAEAYKPEIYGKNIHIIQRIGAKQSSYKILGENRQVISTRKETIDEINQALSISPENPLCVLHQEIAKTFLLNSDSQKKYQ
;
A
#
# COMPACT_ATOMS: atom_id res chain seq x y z
N MET A 1 63.76 24.43 -7.85
CA MET A 1 64.35 23.26 -8.54
C MET A 1 63.23 22.27 -8.85
N SER A 2 63.09 21.95 -10.15
CA SER A 2 62.48 20.76 -10.78
C SER A 2 61.08 20.26 -10.39
N ASN A 3 60.13 20.50 -11.30
CA ASN A 3 58.98 19.64 -11.63
C ASN A 3 59.46 18.32 -12.28
N SER A 4 58.76 17.20 -12.07
CA SER A 4 58.78 16.08 -13.03
C SER A 4 57.46 15.30 -13.04
N LYS A 5 56.82 15.35 -14.21
CA LYS A 5 55.61 14.65 -14.63
C LYS A 5 55.89 13.15 -14.78
N ARG A 6 54.94 12.29 -14.42
CA ARG A 6 54.90 10.89 -14.90
C ARG A 6 54.24 10.84 -16.28
N PRO A 7 54.72 10.00 -17.23
CA PRO A 7 54.28 10.02 -18.61
C PRO A 7 53.11 9.05 -18.87
N HIS A 8 52.29 9.40 -19.86
CA HIS A 8 51.45 8.48 -20.62
C HIS A 8 52.30 7.73 -21.66
N PRO A 9 51.87 6.54 -22.11
CA PRO A 9 52.16 6.06 -23.45
C PRO A 9 50.88 5.93 -24.30
N SER A 10 50.86 6.63 -25.45
CA SER A 10 50.29 6.15 -26.72
C SER A 10 51.40 5.32 -27.43
N THR A 11 51.23 4.48 -28.44
CA THR A 11 50.31 4.40 -29.60
C THR A 11 50.66 3.09 -30.38
N ALA A 12 49.78 2.72 -31.32
CA ALA A 12 49.99 1.84 -32.51
C ALA A 12 49.97 0.32 -32.28
N ASP A 13 48.93 -0.42 -32.68
CA ASP A 13 48.43 -0.75 -34.04
C ASP A 13 49.26 -1.82 -34.76
N LEU A 14 48.72 -3.04 -34.81
CA LEU A 14 48.93 -4.01 -35.89
C LEU A 14 47.61 -4.77 -36.16
N ASN A 15 47.01 -4.43 -37.30
CA ASN A 15 45.95 -5.17 -37.99
C ASN A 15 46.49 -6.51 -38.56
N ASN A 16 45.65 -7.55 -38.60
CA ASN A 16 45.05 -8.04 -39.87
C ASN A 16 44.24 -9.35 -39.72
N ASN A 17 42.98 -9.24 -40.13
CA ASN A 17 42.18 -10.16 -40.98
C ASN A 17 42.04 -11.65 -40.65
N GLU A 18 40.82 -12.04 -40.26
CA GLU A 18 40.08 -13.08 -40.99
C GLU A 18 38.65 -12.62 -41.28
N ILE A 19 38.28 -12.69 -42.56
CA ILE A 19 36.95 -12.54 -43.14
C ILE A 19 36.28 -13.93 -43.09
N ILE A 20 34.97 -14.03 -42.83
CA ILE A 20 34.01 -14.90 -43.57
C ILE A 20 32.58 -14.83 -42.96
N SER A 21 31.67 -14.35 -43.83
CA SER A 21 30.25 -14.67 -44.06
C SER A 21 29.12 -14.48 -43.03
N ASN A 22 28.13 -13.69 -43.50
CA ASN A 22 26.71 -13.69 -43.13
C ASN A 22 26.06 -15.08 -43.31
N SER A 23 25.28 -15.53 -42.31
CA SER A 23 24.00 -16.28 -42.45
C SER A 23 23.39 -16.65 -41.08
N PRO A 24 22.08 -16.94 -40.99
CA PRO A 24 21.22 -16.52 -39.89
C PRO A 24 21.11 -17.54 -38.76
N VAL A 25 21.37 -17.13 -37.53
CA VAL A 25 21.09 -17.97 -36.36
C VAL A 25 19.64 -17.78 -35.94
N GLN A 26 18.88 -18.80 -36.30
CA GLN A 26 17.48 -19.06 -36.03
C GLN A 26 17.00 -18.58 -34.65
N SER A 27 15.92 -17.80 -34.68
CA SER A 27 15.05 -17.50 -33.55
C SER A 27 14.65 -18.79 -32.83
N LYS A 28 15.24 -19.06 -31.66
CA LYS A 28 14.66 -19.98 -30.69
C LYS A 28 13.33 -19.38 -30.26
N LYS A 29 12.26 -19.97 -30.80
CA LYS A 29 10.86 -19.76 -30.44
C LYS A 29 10.71 -20.01 -28.93
N LEU A 30 10.89 -18.98 -28.11
CA LEU A 30 10.36 -19.02 -26.75
C LEU A 30 8.85 -19.14 -26.91
N LYS A 31 8.33 -20.25 -26.40
CA LYS A 31 6.91 -20.59 -26.38
C LYS A 31 6.12 -19.36 -25.95
N SER A 32 5.12 -19.02 -26.76
CA SER A 32 4.10 -18.02 -26.49
C SER A 32 3.57 -18.21 -25.07
N VAL A 33 3.99 -17.34 -24.15
CA VAL A 33 3.32 -17.20 -22.86
C VAL A 33 2.01 -16.51 -23.15
N ASP A 34 0.93 -17.14 -22.71
CA ASP A 34 -0.45 -16.84 -23.04
C ASP A 34 -0.76 -15.34 -23.12
N ASN A 35 -1.11 -14.91 -24.33
CA ASN A 35 -1.79 -13.65 -24.56
C ASN A 35 -3.26 -13.80 -24.13
N SER A 36 -3.48 -14.08 -22.86
CA SER A 36 -4.77 -13.80 -22.25
C SER A 36 -4.83 -12.28 -22.10
N ASN A 37 -5.71 -11.64 -22.86
CA ASN A 37 -6.29 -10.36 -22.45
C ASN A 37 -7.17 -10.58 -21.20
N GLY A 38 -6.58 -11.18 -20.16
CA GLY A 38 -7.18 -11.44 -18.87
C GLY A 38 -7.28 -10.11 -18.17
N LYS A 39 -8.46 -9.52 -18.19
CA LYS A 39 -8.78 -8.34 -17.39
C LYS A 39 -8.50 -8.72 -15.93
N LYS A 40 -7.41 -8.21 -15.36
CA LYS A 40 -7.05 -8.49 -13.96
C LYS A 40 -8.24 -8.06 -13.09
N SER A 41 -8.80 -9.01 -12.35
CA SER A 41 -9.88 -8.77 -11.40
C SER A 41 -9.30 -8.53 -10.00
N TYR A 42 -10.03 -7.78 -9.18
CA TYR A 42 -9.66 -7.66 -7.78
C TYR A 42 -9.81 -8.99 -7.07
N THR A 43 -8.91 -9.26 -6.13
CA THR A 43 -9.10 -10.36 -5.17
C THR A 43 -10.00 -9.88 -4.03
N ILE A 44 -10.69 -10.82 -3.38
CA ILE A 44 -11.46 -10.52 -2.19
C ILE A 44 -10.63 -9.77 -1.13
N GLY A 45 -11.22 -8.77 -0.48
CA GLY A 45 -10.55 -7.97 0.54
C GLY A 45 -9.53 -6.96 0.00
N GLN A 46 -9.23 -6.97 -1.30
CA GLN A 46 -8.28 -6.04 -1.88
C GLN A 46 -8.82 -4.60 -1.78
N ILE A 47 -7.97 -3.69 -1.33
CA ILE A 47 -8.28 -2.27 -1.30
C ILE A 47 -8.34 -1.78 -2.75
N LYS A 48 -9.45 -1.14 -3.13
CA LYS A 48 -9.67 -0.53 -4.45
C LYS A 48 -9.41 0.96 -4.42
N GLU A 49 -9.74 1.62 -3.32
CA GLU A 49 -9.65 3.07 -3.21
C GLU A 49 -9.42 3.50 -1.76
N LEU A 50 -8.62 4.55 -1.57
CA LEU A 50 -8.52 5.30 -0.33
C LEU A 50 -8.73 6.80 -0.62
N ARG A 51 -9.57 7.45 0.17
CA ARG A 51 -9.74 8.91 0.19
C ARG A 51 -9.47 9.47 1.57
N MET A 52 -8.87 10.65 1.61
CA MET A 52 -8.53 11.39 2.81
C MET A 52 -8.92 12.85 2.66
N LEU A 53 -9.74 13.35 3.58
CA LEU A 53 -10.10 14.76 3.69
C LEU A 53 -9.56 15.31 5.01
N ASN A 54 -8.87 16.43 4.95
CA ASN A 54 -8.31 17.14 6.12
C ASN A 54 -7.55 16.22 7.08
N PHE A 55 -6.75 15.30 6.54
CA PHE A 55 -6.03 14.28 7.31
C PHE A 55 -4.52 14.53 7.26
N MET A 56 -3.91 14.83 8.41
CA MET A 56 -2.48 15.09 8.55
C MET A 56 -2.00 16.20 7.60
N CYS A 57 -1.18 15.88 6.59
CA CYS A 57 -0.69 16.84 5.59
C CYS A 57 -1.60 16.97 4.37
N HIS A 58 -2.65 16.17 4.27
CA HIS A 58 -3.52 16.08 3.10
C HIS A 58 -4.82 16.86 3.34
N LYS A 59 -5.07 17.90 2.53
CA LYS A 59 -6.36 18.60 2.54
C LYS A 59 -7.43 17.78 1.83
N ASN A 60 -7.11 17.27 0.64
CA ASN A 60 -7.95 16.36 -0.12
C ASN A 60 -7.01 15.45 -0.94
N PHE A 61 -7.06 14.16 -0.70
CA PHE A 61 -6.22 13.17 -1.36
C PHE A 61 -7.05 11.94 -1.68
N SER A 62 -6.85 11.37 -2.86
CA SER A 62 -7.46 10.11 -3.28
C SER A 62 -6.44 9.28 -4.05
N ILE A 63 -6.46 7.97 -3.83
CA ILE A 63 -5.67 7.00 -4.58
C ILE A 63 -6.53 5.80 -4.92
N GLU A 64 -6.47 5.39 -6.19
CA GLU A 64 -7.05 4.14 -6.67
C GLU A 64 -5.96 3.07 -6.75
N PHE A 65 -6.25 1.92 -6.17
CA PHE A 65 -5.36 0.78 -6.11
C PHE A 65 -5.75 -0.17 -7.24
N HIS A 66 -4.80 -0.56 -8.08
CA HIS A 66 -5.04 -1.46 -9.20
C HIS A 66 -5.11 -2.94 -8.76
N PRO A 67 -5.79 -3.82 -9.52
CA PRO A 67 -5.87 -5.25 -9.24
C PRO A 67 -4.54 -5.96 -9.57
N THR A 68 -3.49 -5.61 -8.82
CA THR A 68 -2.13 -6.16 -8.92
C THR A 68 -1.65 -6.60 -7.55
N SER A 69 -0.78 -7.61 -7.51
CA SER A 69 -0.23 -8.13 -6.25
C SER A 69 0.72 -7.16 -5.54
N MET A 70 1.26 -6.18 -6.26
CA MET A 70 2.19 -5.19 -5.73
C MET A 70 1.87 -3.80 -6.28
N GLN A 71 1.95 -2.81 -5.41
CA GLN A 71 1.87 -1.39 -5.74
C GLN A 71 2.92 -0.62 -4.95
N ILE A 72 3.58 0.33 -5.59
CA ILE A 72 4.68 1.09 -5.00
C ILE A 72 4.28 2.57 -5.00
N VAL A 73 4.24 3.17 -3.83
CA VAL A 73 4.04 4.61 -3.66
C VAL A 73 5.37 5.28 -3.37
N THR A 74 5.81 6.17 -4.26
CA THR A 74 7.07 6.92 -4.15
C THR A 74 6.81 8.41 -3.90
N GLY A 75 7.84 9.14 -3.47
CA GLY A 75 7.74 10.58 -3.23
C GLY A 75 8.80 11.08 -2.25
N ALA A 76 8.98 12.41 -2.19
CA ALA A 76 9.96 13.05 -1.32
C ALA A 76 9.71 12.76 0.17
N ASN A 77 10.75 12.91 1.00
CA ASN A 77 10.59 12.81 2.45
C ASN A 77 9.59 13.87 2.95
N GLY A 78 8.70 13.47 3.86
CA GLY A 78 7.63 14.34 4.35
C GLY A 78 6.40 14.47 3.43
N SER A 79 6.38 13.84 2.25
CA SER A 79 5.25 13.93 1.30
C SER A 79 3.96 13.22 1.76
N GLY A 80 3.95 12.60 2.95
CA GLY A 80 2.78 11.91 3.48
C GLY A 80 2.58 10.48 3.00
N LYS A 81 3.64 9.77 2.57
CA LYS A 81 3.56 8.34 2.18
C LYS A 81 3.09 7.45 3.34
N SER A 82 3.72 7.57 4.50
CA SER A 82 3.35 6.81 5.71
C SER A 82 1.94 7.16 6.20
N THR A 83 1.42 8.33 5.82
CA THR A 83 0.04 8.74 6.10
C THR A 83 -0.99 7.83 5.42
N ILE A 84 -0.68 7.28 4.24
CA ILE A 84 -1.54 6.33 3.53
C ILE A 84 -1.75 5.06 4.35
N ALA A 85 -0.66 4.48 4.87
CA ALA A 85 -0.74 3.31 5.74
C ALA A 85 -1.54 3.60 7.01
N ASN A 86 -1.28 4.73 7.67
CA ASN A 86 -2.04 5.14 8.86
C ASN A 86 -3.55 5.28 8.56
N ALA A 87 -3.89 5.89 7.42
CA ALA A 87 -5.29 6.06 7.01
C ALA A 87 -5.98 4.72 6.76
N ILE A 88 -5.31 3.77 6.11
CA ILE A 88 -5.81 2.41 5.90
C ILE A 88 -6.09 1.75 7.27
N CYS A 89 -5.14 1.75 8.20
CA CYS A 89 -5.32 1.15 9.52
C CYS A 89 -6.50 1.74 10.29
N LEU A 90 -6.56 3.08 10.38
CA LEU A 90 -7.62 3.78 11.13
C LEU A 90 -9.01 3.52 10.54
N CYS A 91 -9.11 3.56 9.21
CA CYS A 91 -10.37 3.31 8.51
C CYS A 91 -10.86 1.86 8.72
N LEU A 92 -9.93 0.90 8.79
CA LEU A 92 -10.20 -0.50 9.11
C LEU A 92 -10.37 -0.78 10.62
N GLY A 93 -10.49 0.25 11.46
CA GLY A 93 -10.83 0.08 12.87
C GLY A 93 -9.64 -0.18 13.81
N ALA A 94 -8.41 -0.10 13.33
CA ALA A 94 -7.23 -0.18 14.19
C ALA A 94 -7.16 1.04 15.12
N GLN A 95 -6.61 0.82 16.31
CA GLN A 95 -6.44 1.90 17.27
C GLN A 95 -5.32 2.87 16.84
N ALA A 96 -5.47 4.15 17.18
CA ALA A 96 -4.46 5.18 16.85
C ALA A 96 -3.05 4.82 17.32
N ARG A 97 -2.93 4.20 18.51
CA ARG A 97 -1.65 3.73 19.05
C ARG A 97 -0.93 2.73 18.14
N THR A 98 -1.67 1.91 17.40
CA THR A 98 -1.15 0.85 16.55
C THR A 98 -0.40 1.40 15.34
N THR A 99 -0.70 2.64 14.93
CA THR A 99 0.01 3.30 13.82
C THR A 99 1.39 3.83 14.23
N GLY A 100 1.79 3.69 15.50
CA GLY A 100 3.10 4.15 16.01
C GLY A 100 3.30 5.67 15.99
N ARG A 101 2.23 6.47 15.83
CA ARG A 101 2.33 7.93 15.64
C ARG A 101 1.77 8.77 16.80
N THR A 102 0.62 8.39 17.32
CA THR A 102 -0.10 9.15 18.37
C THR A 102 -1.09 8.23 19.05
N THR A 103 -1.42 8.52 20.32
CA THR A 103 -2.44 7.78 21.06
C THR A 103 -3.86 8.28 20.79
N ASN A 104 -4.00 9.52 20.32
CA ASN A 104 -5.28 10.17 20.09
C ASN A 104 -5.60 10.28 18.60
N VAL A 105 -6.74 9.72 18.19
CA VAL A 105 -7.24 9.80 16.80
C VAL A 105 -7.42 11.25 16.31
N GLN A 106 -7.71 12.19 17.23
CA GLN A 106 -7.89 13.61 16.89
C GLN A 106 -6.62 14.28 16.40
N SER A 107 -5.46 13.76 16.80
CA SER A 107 -4.16 14.27 16.35
C SER A 107 -3.92 14.04 14.85
N PHE A 108 -4.76 13.25 14.18
CA PHE A 108 -4.71 13.05 12.74
C PHE A 108 -5.49 14.11 11.95
N ILE A 109 -6.29 14.97 12.60
CA ILE A 109 -6.94 16.08 11.92
C ILE A 109 -5.86 17.07 11.46
N ARG A 110 -5.94 17.48 10.19
CA ARG A 110 -5.04 18.48 9.63
C ARG A 110 -5.15 19.79 10.42
N LYS A 111 -4.01 20.42 10.70
CA LYS A 111 -3.97 21.68 11.45
C LYS A 111 -4.83 22.75 10.77
N GLY A 112 -5.69 23.39 11.57
CA GLY A 112 -6.62 24.42 11.12
C GLY A 112 -7.99 23.91 10.67
N ASP A 113 -8.19 22.59 10.60
CA ASP A 113 -9.49 21.98 10.28
C ASP A 113 -10.17 21.40 11.54
N THR A 114 -11.49 21.28 11.52
CA THR A 114 -12.31 20.84 12.67
C THR A 114 -12.58 19.33 12.68
N HIS A 115 -12.37 18.68 11.54
CA HIS A 115 -12.60 17.26 11.35
C HIS A 115 -11.77 16.75 10.16
N ALA A 116 -11.53 15.44 10.18
CA ALA A 116 -10.99 14.67 9.07
C ALA A 116 -12.00 13.58 8.64
N GLU A 117 -11.87 13.12 7.41
CA GLU A 117 -12.65 11.99 6.90
C GLU A 117 -11.74 11.05 6.13
N LEU A 118 -11.87 9.76 6.41
CA LEU A 118 -11.21 8.67 5.70
C LEU A 118 -12.29 7.83 5.05
N SER A 119 -12.07 7.42 3.80
CA SER A 119 -12.93 6.45 3.11
C SER A 119 -12.06 5.39 2.47
N ILE A 120 -12.39 4.12 2.67
CA ILE A 120 -11.75 3.00 2.00
C ILE A 120 -12.81 2.16 1.28
N THR A 121 -12.47 1.68 0.09
CA THR A 121 -13.29 0.75 -0.68
C THR A 121 -12.59 -0.59 -0.75
N LEU A 122 -13.25 -1.65 -0.32
CA LEU A 122 -12.77 -3.03 -0.38
C LEU A 122 -13.52 -3.80 -1.46
N ALA A 123 -12.79 -4.63 -2.20
CA ALA A 123 -13.37 -5.60 -3.13
C ALA A 123 -14.09 -6.71 -2.35
N ASN A 124 -15.36 -6.92 -2.69
CA ASN A 124 -16.23 -7.94 -2.11
C ASN A 124 -16.75 -8.87 -3.22
N GLU A 125 -15.81 -9.44 -3.97
CA GLU A 125 -16.07 -10.30 -5.12
C GLU A 125 -15.37 -11.64 -4.93
N GLY A 126 -15.98 -12.72 -5.43
CA GLY A 126 -15.44 -14.08 -5.33
C GLY A 126 -16.27 -15.00 -4.44
N ALA A 127 -15.83 -16.26 -4.31
CA ALA A 127 -16.57 -17.31 -3.60
C ALA A 127 -16.72 -17.04 -2.09
N GLU A 128 -15.78 -16.30 -1.51
CA GLU A 128 -15.73 -16.00 -0.07
C GLU A 128 -16.27 -14.60 0.27
N ALA A 129 -16.97 -13.95 -0.67
CA ALA A 129 -17.48 -12.58 -0.48
C ALA A 129 -18.32 -12.46 0.81
N TYR A 130 -18.11 -11.39 1.57
CA TYR A 130 -18.85 -11.13 2.79
C TYR A 130 -20.22 -10.55 2.49
N LYS A 131 -21.28 -11.32 2.75
CA LYS A 131 -22.69 -10.91 2.62
C LYS A 131 -22.95 -10.15 1.29
N PRO A 132 -22.63 -10.75 0.13
CA PRO A 132 -22.72 -10.08 -1.18
C PRO A 132 -24.13 -9.60 -1.53
N GLU A 133 -25.17 -10.22 -0.98
CA GLU A 133 -26.56 -9.78 -1.10
C GLU A 133 -26.85 -8.45 -0.38
N ILE A 134 -26.04 -8.10 0.63
CA ILE A 134 -26.17 -6.86 1.40
C ILE A 134 -25.22 -5.78 0.86
N TYR A 135 -23.95 -6.14 0.66
CA TYR A 135 -22.91 -5.18 0.29
C TYR A 135 -22.65 -5.07 -1.21
N GLY A 136 -23.09 -6.04 -2.01
CA GLY A 136 -22.72 -6.12 -3.43
C GLY A 136 -21.22 -6.40 -3.59
N LYS A 137 -20.64 -5.91 -4.68
CA LYS A 137 -19.24 -6.14 -5.05
C LYS A 137 -18.24 -5.24 -4.34
N ASN A 138 -18.72 -4.21 -3.63
CA ASN A 138 -17.88 -3.22 -2.97
C ASN A 138 -18.39 -2.92 -1.57
N ILE A 139 -17.49 -3.01 -0.59
CA ILE A 139 -17.75 -2.54 0.77
C ILE A 139 -17.04 -1.20 0.93
N HIS A 140 -17.78 -0.16 1.34
CA HIS A 140 -17.20 1.14 1.64
C HIS A 140 -17.23 1.40 3.14
N ILE A 141 -16.08 1.68 3.73
CA ILE A 141 -15.98 2.07 5.13
C ILE A 141 -15.54 3.54 5.16
N ILE A 142 -16.30 4.35 5.89
CA ILE A 142 -16.04 5.77 6.08
C ILE A 142 -15.85 6.02 7.57
N GLN A 143 -14.72 6.60 7.93
CA GLN A 143 -14.45 7.07 9.27
C GLN A 143 -14.41 8.61 9.27
N ARG A 144 -15.30 9.22 10.06
CA ARG A 144 -15.24 10.65 10.35
C ARG A 144 -14.59 10.85 11.72
N ILE A 145 -13.58 11.72 11.76
CA ILE A 145 -12.83 12.06 12.96
C ILE A 145 -13.12 13.54 13.25
N GLY A 146 -13.95 13.84 14.24
CA GLY A 146 -14.22 15.22 14.67
C GLY A 146 -13.66 15.47 16.07
N ALA A 147 -13.37 16.73 16.40
CA ALA A 147 -12.62 17.14 17.60
C ALA A 147 -12.95 16.41 18.93
N LYS A 148 -14.20 15.97 19.14
CA LYS A 148 -14.64 15.27 20.35
C LYS A 148 -14.90 13.77 20.15
N GLN A 149 -15.33 13.36 18.97
CA GLN A 149 -15.78 12.00 18.70
C GLN A 149 -15.43 11.56 17.29
N SER A 150 -15.19 10.26 17.13
CA SER A 150 -15.13 9.61 15.83
C SER A 150 -16.39 8.78 15.59
N SER A 151 -16.73 8.57 14.31
CA SER A 151 -17.88 7.77 13.92
C SER A 151 -17.59 7.02 12.63
N TYR A 152 -18.19 5.85 12.47
CA TYR A 152 -18.09 5.04 11.26
C TYR A 152 -19.42 5.02 10.50
N LYS A 153 -19.30 4.85 9.18
CA LYS A 153 -20.39 4.41 8.30
C LYS A 153 -19.85 3.30 7.42
N ILE A 154 -20.60 2.21 7.33
CA ILE A 154 -20.32 1.09 6.45
C ILE A 154 -21.44 1.04 5.41
N LEU A 155 -21.05 1.09 4.14
CA LEU A 155 -21.97 1.20 3.02
C LEU A 155 -21.73 0.06 2.03
N GLY A 156 -22.79 -0.34 1.34
CA GLY A 156 -22.73 -1.27 0.23
C GLY A 156 -22.46 -0.55 -1.09
N GLU A 157 -22.41 -1.32 -2.17
CA GLU A 157 -22.12 -0.85 -3.53
C GLU A 157 -23.04 0.32 -3.97
N ASN A 158 -24.29 0.32 -3.53
CA ASN A 158 -25.27 1.37 -3.86
C ASN A 158 -25.19 2.60 -2.93
N ARG A 159 -24.13 2.71 -2.11
CA ARG A 159 -23.93 3.80 -1.13
C ARG A 159 -25.04 3.92 -0.08
N GLN A 160 -25.79 2.86 0.15
CA GLN A 160 -26.73 2.74 1.26
C GLN A 160 -25.95 2.47 2.56
N VAL A 161 -26.31 3.14 3.66
CA VAL A 161 -25.70 2.88 4.97
C VAL A 161 -26.29 1.59 5.54
N ILE A 162 -25.43 0.60 5.74
CA ILE A 162 -25.81 -0.72 6.27
C ILE A 162 -25.53 -0.80 7.76
N SER A 163 -24.44 -0.18 8.23
CA SER A 163 -24.07 -0.15 9.64
C SER A 163 -23.27 1.11 9.98
N THR A 164 -23.24 1.46 11.26
CA THR A 164 -22.38 2.51 11.83
C THR A 164 -21.52 1.99 12.98
N ARG A 165 -21.56 0.68 13.21
CA ARG A 165 -20.95 0.00 14.36
C ARG A 165 -19.53 -0.44 14.04
N LYS A 166 -18.61 -0.28 15.00
CA LYS A 166 -17.21 -0.69 14.85
C LYS A 166 -17.09 -2.22 14.83
N GLU A 167 -17.98 -2.91 15.53
CA GLU A 167 -18.09 -4.38 15.52
C GLU A 167 -18.34 -4.93 14.12
N THR A 168 -19.11 -4.22 13.28
CA THR A 168 -19.33 -4.62 11.88
C THR A 168 -18.03 -4.54 11.06
N ILE A 169 -17.15 -3.59 11.35
CA ILE A 169 -15.83 -3.51 10.70
C ILE A 169 -14.96 -4.69 11.14
N ASP A 170 -15.00 -5.05 12.42
CA ASP A 170 -14.27 -6.22 12.92
C ASP A 170 -14.76 -7.53 12.27
N GLU A 171 -16.08 -7.70 12.07
CA GLU A 171 -16.66 -8.82 11.32
C GLU A 171 -16.18 -8.86 9.85
N ILE A 172 -16.20 -7.71 9.17
CA ILE A 172 -15.72 -7.59 7.78
C ILE A 172 -14.24 -7.94 7.69
N ASN A 173 -13.43 -7.39 8.61
CA ASN A 173 -12.00 -7.69 8.68
C ASN A 173 -11.74 -9.18 8.87
N GLN A 174 -12.48 -9.83 9.78
CA GLN A 174 -12.35 -11.27 10.02
C GLN A 174 -12.73 -12.08 8.77
N ALA A 175 -13.86 -11.77 8.13
CA ALA A 175 -14.32 -12.50 6.95
C ALA A 175 -13.37 -12.33 5.75
N LEU A 176 -12.79 -11.15 5.59
CA LEU A 176 -11.88 -10.84 4.48
C LEU A 176 -10.41 -11.14 4.81
N SER A 177 -10.12 -11.77 5.96
CA SER A 177 -8.77 -12.05 6.44
C SER A 177 -7.86 -10.82 6.52
N ILE A 178 -8.43 -9.65 6.86
CA ILE A 178 -7.72 -8.39 7.04
C ILE A 178 -7.43 -8.20 8.52
N SER A 179 -6.17 -8.01 8.89
CA SER A 179 -5.75 -7.75 10.28
C SER A 179 -4.91 -6.48 10.36
N PRO A 180 -5.54 -5.28 10.45
CA PRO A 180 -4.82 -4.01 10.38
C PRO A 180 -3.90 -3.76 11.59
N GLU A 181 -4.08 -4.51 12.69
CA GLU A 181 -3.22 -4.44 13.87
C GLU A 181 -2.05 -5.45 13.82
N ASN A 182 -2.07 -6.39 12.88
CA ASN A 182 -0.99 -7.36 12.73
C ASN A 182 0.20 -6.68 12.02
N PRO A 183 1.38 -6.59 12.66
CA PRO A 183 2.56 -5.97 12.05
C PRO A 183 3.07 -6.70 10.80
N LEU A 184 2.65 -7.96 10.58
CA LEU A 184 2.90 -8.69 9.33
C LEU A 184 1.98 -8.23 8.19
N CYS A 185 0.80 -7.71 8.50
CA CYS A 185 -0.12 -7.12 7.51
C CYS A 185 0.18 -5.64 7.28
N VAL A 186 0.54 -4.89 8.34
CA VAL A 186 0.95 -3.50 8.25
C VAL A 186 2.27 -3.28 8.98
N LEU A 187 3.35 -3.26 8.22
CA LEU A 187 4.68 -2.98 8.76
C LEU A 187 4.97 -1.48 8.72
N HIS A 188 4.60 -0.76 9.79
CA HIS A 188 4.96 0.64 9.94
C HIS A 188 6.48 0.81 10.02
N GLN A 189 7.02 1.91 9.48
CA GLN A 189 8.46 2.20 9.45
C GLN A 189 9.13 2.11 10.83
N GLU A 190 8.47 2.61 11.88
CA GLU A 190 8.98 2.53 13.26
C GLU A 190 9.00 1.09 13.79
N ILE A 191 7.93 0.32 13.53
CA ILE A 191 7.82 -1.10 13.90
C ILE A 191 8.89 -1.92 13.18
N ALA A 192 9.17 -1.64 11.90
CA ALA A 192 10.21 -2.30 11.13
C ALA A 192 11.61 -2.10 11.75
N LYS A 193 11.93 -0.87 12.20
CA LYS A 193 13.19 -0.59 12.88
C LYS A 193 13.29 -1.40 14.17
N THR A 194 12.26 -1.38 15.01
CA THR A 194 12.24 -2.12 16.27
C THR A 194 12.28 -3.63 16.07
N PHE A 195 11.60 -4.16 15.05
CA PHE A 195 11.60 -5.58 14.71
C PHE A 195 12.99 -6.08 14.31
N LEU A 196 13.74 -5.29 13.53
CA LEU A 196 15.10 -5.62 13.13
C LEU A 196 16.12 -5.49 14.29
N LEU A 197 15.84 -4.63 15.27
CA LEU A 197 16.73 -4.36 16.39
C LEU A 197 16.49 -5.29 17.58
N ASN A 198 15.27 -5.80 17.77
CA ASN A 198 14.94 -6.78 18.82
C ASN A 198 15.29 -8.21 18.36
N SER A 199 16.59 -8.50 18.34
CA SER A 199 17.15 -9.84 18.16
C SER A 199 17.26 -10.64 19.47
N ASP A 200 16.63 -10.18 20.55
CA ASP A 200 16.70 -10.86 21.85
C ASP A 200 15.96 -12.19 21.80
N SER A 201 16.75 -13.27 21.78
CA SER A 201 16.32 -14.67 21.74
C SER A 201 15.30 -15.02 22.85
N GLN A 202 15.28 -14.26 23.94
CA GLN A 202 14.43 -14.47 25.12
C GLN A 202 12.95 -14.09 24.93
N LYS A 203 12.62 -13.22 23.95
CA LYS A 203 11.23 -12.78 23.70
C LYS A 203 10.53 -13.55 22.57
N LYS A 204 11.21 -14.50 21.91
CA LYS A 204 10.65 -15.25 20.78
C LYS A 204 9.81 -16.47 21.19
N TYR A 205 9.81 -16.87 22.47
CA TYR A 205 9.18 -18.10 22.96
C TYR A 205 8.30 -17.92 24.21
N GLN A 206 7.78 -16.72 24.44
CA GLN A 206 6.74 -16.48 25.45
C GLN A 206 5.43 -16.07 24.79
#